data_AF-A0A372GZ47-F1
#
_entry.id   AF-A0A372GZ47-F1
#
_cell.length_a   1.000
_cell.length_b   1.000
_cell.length_c   1.000
_cell.angle_alpha   90.00
_cell.angle_beta   90.00
_cell.angle_gamma   90.00
#
_symmetry.space_group_name_H-M   'P 1'
#
loop_
_entity.id
_entity.type
_entity.pdbx_description
1 polymer ?
#
loop_
_entity_poly.entity_id
_entity_poly.type
_entity_poly.pdbx_seq_one_letter_code
_entity_poly.pdbx_strand_id
1 'polypeptide(L)'
;MTSHKLALILCLLIAFSGIGQEKDFTSNLYSTYEKYKERSLDKRRIKHNDIQPLIAKLSTHPQFELKVVGKSIEGRNLSLISIGTGATDVFLWSQMHGDEPTATQAIFDIFNFLTSGDFKSEKENILKNLKLHFLPMLNPDGAEVYQRRNTLGIDINRDALSLQSPEGRTLKRVRDSLDADFGFNLHDQSTYYNAERTDKPATISYLAPAFNYEKDINEVRANAMKVIVYMNQIIQKYAPGQVGRYNDDFEPRAFGDNIQKWGTSAILIESGGYKNDPEKQEIRKLNYVSILSAIYSIANGNYKNIPISEYDKIPENDRKLFDLKLNNLTYHLLGKNYTLDVGIHQLEIDKVSHSTYYNSSRVVDQGDLSTFYGYETLEGKGYSMVGGKVYPKTLPSIKEVSQLKALDLLKLGFTYVRVENIPKGVNHVTFPINIIGKDYKVPEFKMRVGVIPNFILEQQGQPRYAVINGFLIDLKSGEGNFKNALILR
;
A
#
# COMPACT_ATOMS: atom_id res chain seq x y z
N MET A 1 -54.89 -15.72 -22.14
CA MET A 1 -54.39 -14.76 -21.12
C MET A 1 -53.60 -15.40 -19.96
N THR A 2 -53.38 -16.72 -19.94
CA THR A 2 -52.73 -17.43 -18.82
C THR A 2 -51.23 -17.72 -19.03
N SER A 3 -50.71 -17.82 -20.27
CA SER A 3 -49.28 -18.10 -20.50
C SER A 3 -48.36 -16.90 -20.29
N HIS A 4 -48.82 -15.67 -20.55
CA HIS A 4 -48.01 -14.45 -20.36
C HIS A 4 -47.76 -14.11 -18.87
N LYS A 5 -48.66 -14.49 -17.96
CA LYS A 5 -48.46 -14.28 -16.51
C LYS A 5 -47.45 -15.26 -15.92
N LEU A 6 -47.40 -16.50 -16.43
CA LEU A 6 -46.43 -17.50 -15.99
C LEU A 6 -45.00 -17.15 -16.43
N ALA A 7 -44.84 -16.64 -17.66
CA ALA A 7 -43.56 -16.16 -18.17
C ALA A 7 -43.04 -14.95 -17.37
N LEU A 8 -43.93 -14.00 -17.00
CA LEU A 8 -43.54 -12.82 -16.22
C LEU A 8 -43.06 -13.18 -14.80
N ILE A 9 -43.72 -14.15 -14.14
CA ILE A 9 -43.35 -14.63 -12.80
C ILE A 9 -42.04 -15.42 -12.85
N LEU A 10 -41.81 -16.22 -13.90
CA LEU A 10 -40.55 -16.94 -14.08
C LEU A 10 -39.38 -15.98 -14.36
N CYS A 11 -39.58 -14.94 -15.17
CA CYS A 11 -38.57 -13.88 -15.38
C CYS A 11 -38.26 -13.09 -14.10
N LEU A 12 -39.27 -12.81 -13.26
CA LEU A 12 -39.08 -12.16 -11.95
C LEU A 12 -38.27 -13.05 -10.99
N LEU A 13 -38.57 -14.35 -10.90
CA LEU A 13 -37.83 -15.28 -10.03
C LEU A 13 -36.37 -15.46 -10.46
N ILE A 14 -36.08 -15.49 -11.78
CA ILE A 14 -34.72 -15.57 -12.32
C ILE A 14 -33.94 -14.28 -12.04
N ALA A 15 -34.58 -13.10 -12.18
CA ALA A 15 -33.95 -11.83 -11.87
C ALA A 15 -33.61 -11.68 -10.37
N PHE A 16 -34.50 -12.12 -9.48
CA PHE A 16 -34.25 -12.06 -8.02
C PHE A 16 -33.17 -13.05 -7.56
N SER A 17 -33.07 -14.23 -8.17
CA SER A 17 -32.03 -15.21 -7.82
C SER A 17 -30.64 -14.80 -8.31
N GLY A 18 -30.53 -14.12 -9.47
CA GLY A 18 -29.26 -13.54 -9.93
C GLY A 18 -28.72 -12.42 -9.04
N ILE A 19 -29.59 -11.50 -8.59
CA ILE A 19 -29.20 -10.38 -7.71
C ILE A 19 -28.82 -10.87 -6.30
N GLY A 20 -29.46 -11.94 -5.80
CA GLY A 20 -29.11 -12.59 -4.53
C GLY A 20 -27.73 -13.25 -4.58
N GLN A 21 -27.46 -14.05 -5.62
CA GLN A 21 -26.19 -14.77 -5.78
C GLN A 21 -24.98 -13.83 -5.96
N GLU A 22 -25.13 -12.72 -6.68
CA GLU A 22 -24.06 -11.72 -6.84
C GLU A 22 -23.66 -11.06 -5.50
N LYS A 23 -24.66 -10.72 -4.68
CA LYS A 23 -24.44 -10.18 -3.33
C LYS A 23 -23.78 -11.20 -2.42
N ASP A 24 -24.13 -12.48 -2.56
CA ASP A 24 -23.58 -13.56 -1.74
C ASP A 24 -22.12 -13.86 -2.09
N PHE A 25 -21.77 -13.97 -3.38
CA PHE A 25 -20.40 -14.29 -3.79
C PHE A 25 -19.39 -13.22 -3.33
N THR A 26 -19.61 -11.96 -3.71
CA THR A 26 -18.68 -10.86 -3.40
C THR A 26 -18.56 -10.62 -1.89
N SER A 27 -19.67 -10.82 -1.15
CA SER A 27 -19.63 -10.70 0.31
C SER A 27 -18.83 -11.82 0.97
N ASN A 28 -18.94 -13.02 0.42
CA ASN A 28 -18.23 -14.18 0.92
C ASN A 28 -16.73 -14.14 0.63
N LEU A 29 -16.27 -13.47 -0.44
CA LEU A 29 -14.84 -13.28 -0.71
C LEU A 29 -14.11 -12.65 0.49
N TYR A 30 -14.69 -11.60 1.09
CA TYR A 30 -14.07 -10.91 2.22
C TYR A 30 -14.15 -11.73 3.52
N SER A 31 -15.29 -12.37 3.79
CA SER A 31 -15.51 -13.11 5.04
C SER A 31 -14.74 -14.44 5.10
N THR A 32 -14.47 -15.05 3.94
CA THR A 32 -13.78 -16.36 3.86
C THR A 32 -12.30 -16.26 3.52
N TYR A 33 -11.76 -15.06 3.29
CA TYR A 33 -10.37 -14.80 2.86
C TYR A 33 -9.31 -15.59 3.65
N GLU A 34 -9.44 -15.70 4.98
CA GLU A 34 -8.44 -16.38 5.82
C GLU A 34 -8.23 -17.87 5.45
N LYS A 35 -9.18 -18.50 4.75
CA LYS A 35 -9.02 -19.86 4.21
C LYS A 35 -8.05 -19.94 3.04
N TYR A 36 -7.93 -18.86 2.26
CA TYR A 36 -7.17 -18.81 1.02
C TYR A 36 -5.84 -18.06 1.16
N LYS A 37 -5.68 -17.29 2.25
CA LYS A 37 -4.45 -16.58 2.55
C LYS A 37 -3.22 -17.50 2.54
N GLU A 38 -2.26 -17.22 1.65
CA GLU A 38 -0.95 -17.86 1.65
C GLU A 38 -0.15 -17.39 2.87
N ARG A 39 0.08 -18.32 3.81
CA ARG A 39 0.67 -18.03 5.12
C ARG A 39 2.17 -17.84 5.08
N SER A 40 2.85 -18.32 4.03
CA SER A 40 4.30 -18.14 3.88
C SER A 40 4.68 -16.69 3.51
N LEU A 41 3.74 -15.90 3.01
CA LEU A 41 3.93 -14.49 2.63
C LEU A 41 3.42 -13.55 3.73
N ASP A 42 3.92 -13.64 4.96
CA ASP A 42 3.41 -12.88 6.11
C ASP A 42 4.01 -11.47 6.26
N LYS A 43 5.01 -11.14 5.43
CA LYS A 43 5.70 -9.85 5.39
C LYS A 43 5.53 -9.22 4.02
N ARG A 44 5.47 -7.89 3.97
CA ARG A 44 5.34 -7.21 2.67
C ARG A 44 6.58 -7.35 1.81
N ARG A 45 7.79 -7.38 2.40
CA ARG A 45 9.05 -7.43 1.63
C ARG A 45 9.39 -8.85 1.17
N ILE A 46 8.65 -9.30 0.16
CA ILE A 46 8.84 -10.61 -0.48
C ILE A 46 9.90 -10.53 -1.58
N LYS A 47 10.68 -11.60 -1.70
CA LYS A 47 11.74 -11.77 -2.69
C LYS A 47 11.31 -12.75 -3.78
N HIS A 48 12.07 -12.80 -4.88
CA HIS A 48 11.76 -13.72 -5.98
C HIS A 48 11.82 -15.18 -5.52
N ASN A 49 12.79 -15.50 -4.65
CA ASN A 49 12.95 -16.84 -4.09
C ASN A 49 11.78 -17.26 -3.18
N ASP A 50 11.12 -16.32 -2.50
CA ASP A 50 10.01 -16.62 -1.59
C ASP A 50 8.79 -17.15 -2.35
N ILE A 51 8.60 -16.73 -3.60
CA ILE A 51 7.47 -17.15 -4.44
C ILE A 51 7.77 -18.38 -5.31
N GLN A 52 9.04 -18.78 -5.49
CA GLN A 52 9.38 -19.94 -6.35
C GLN A 52 8.76 -21.26 -5.87
N PRO A 53 8.75 -21.59 -4.55
CA PRO A 53 8.08 -22.80 -4.08
C PRO A 53 6.57 -22.81 -4.38
N LEU A 54 5.94 -21.64 -4.33
CA LEU A 54 4.51 -21.49 -4.63
C LEU A 54 4.24 -21.70 -6.13
N ILE A 55 5.06 -21.12 -7.01
CA ILE A 55 4.99 -21.35 -8.45
C ILE A 55 5.23 -22.83 -8.78
N ALA A 56 6.21 -23.46 -8.16
CA ALA A 56 6.49 -24.88 -8.35
C ALA A 56 5.30 -25.76 -7.92
N LYS A 57 4.63 -25.42 -6.82
CA LYS A 57 3.39 -26.10 -6.40
C LYS A 57 2.28 -25.95 -7.44
N LEU A 58 2.10 -24.77 -8.04
CA LEU A 58 1.11 -24.57 -9.10
C LEU A 58 1.41 -25.40 -10.36
N SER A 59 2.69 -25.64 -10.66
CA SER A 59 3.10 -26.45 -11.82
C SER A 59 2.60 -27.90 -11.77
N THR A 60 2.26 -28.42 -10.59
CA THR A 60 1.72 -29.78 -10.43
C THR A 60 0.20 -29.84 -10.55
N HIS A 61 -0.49 -28.69 -10.58
CA HIS A 61 -1.93 -28.62 -10.76
C HIS A 61 -2.30 -28.61 -12.26
N PRO A 62 -3.05 -29.61 -12.76
CA PRO A 62 -3.28 -29.78 -14.20
C PRO A 62 -4.11 -28.68 -14.87
N GLN A 63 -4.76 -27.82 -14.08
CA GLN A 63 -5.55 -26.70 -14.61
C GLN A 63 -4.69 -25.47 -14.94
N PHE A 64 -3.46 -25.40 -14.43
CA PHE A 64 -2.57 -24.26 -14.68
C PHE A 64 -1.59 -24.54 -15.82
N GLU A 65 -1.42 -23.55 -16.68
CA GLU A 65 -0.37 -23.51 -17.69
C GLU A 65 0.72 -22.54 -17.20
N LEU A 66 1.94 -23.04 -17.00
CA LEU A 66 3.08 -22.24 -16.57
C LEU A 66 4.10 -22.12 -17.69
N LYS A 67 4.52 -20.89 -17.96
CA LYS A 67 5.55 -20.59 -18.97
C LYS A 67 6.53 -19.57 -18.44
N VAL A 68 7.81 -19.88 -18.49
CA VAL A 68 8.85 -18.85 -18.34
C VAL A 68 8.84 -18.01 -19.62
N VAL A 69 8.39 -16.77 -19.48
CA VAL A 69 8.22 -15.84 -20.60
C VAL A 69 9.38 -14.88 -20.75
N GLY A 70 10.30 -14.79 -19.79
CA GLY A 70 11.46 -13.93 -19.90
C GLY A 70 12.40 -14.11 -18.72
N LYS A 71 13.45 -13.28 -18.68
CA LYS A 71 14.36 -13.18 -17.55
C LYS A 71 14.63 -11.71 -17.25
N SER A 72 14.87 -11.40 -15.99
CA SER A 72 15.38 -10.10 -15.57
C SER A 72 16.84 -9.91 -15.97
N ILE A 73 17.39 -8.73 -15.69
CA ILE A 73 18.81 -8.41 -15.93
C ILE A 73 19.75 -9.39 -15.22
N GLU A 74 19.46 -9.73 -13.96
CA GLU A 74 20.24 -10.69 -13.17
C GLU A 74 19.88 -12.16 -13.45
N GLY A 75 19.03 -12.42 -14.45
CA GLY A 75 18.73 -13.76 -14.94
C GLY A 75 17.63 -14.50 -14.19
N ARG A 76 16.85 -13.81 -13.33
CA ARG A 76 15.70 -14.40 -12.62
C ARG A 76 14.54 -14.61 -13.58
N ASN A 77 13.89 -15.76 -13.51
CA ASN A 77 12.79 -16.10 -14.42
C ASN A 77 11.55 -15.23 -14.19
N LEU A 78 10.95 -14.78 -15.28
CA LEU A 78 9.64 -14.14 -15.32
C LEU A 78 8.61 -15.19 -15.77
N SER A 79 7.68 -15.56 -14.89
CA SER A 79 6.74 -16.66 -15.10
C SER A 79 5.33 -16.16 -15.38
N LEU A 80 4.78 -16.53 -16.53
CA LEU A 80 3.37 -16.36 -16.86
C LEU A 80 2.60 -17.61 -16.41
N ILE A 81 1.55 -17.42 -15.63
CA ILE A 81 0.73 -18.48 -15.05
C ILE A 81 -0.69 -18.27 -15.56
N SER A 82 -1.25 -19.26 -16.26
CA SER A 82 -2.55 -19.13 -16.91
C SER A 82 -3.53 -20.20 -16.45
N ILE A 83 -4.82 -19.87 -16.40
CA ILE A 83 -5.90 -20.81 -16.03
C ILE A 83 -7.22 -20.40 -16.70
N GLY A 84 -8.04 -21.39 -17.03
CA GLY A 84 -9.33 -21.20 -17.69
C GLY A 84 -9.25 -21.41 -19.21
N THR A 85 -10.41 -21.44 -19.84
CA THR A 85 -10.58 -21.78 -21.26
C THR A 85 -11.53 -20.83 -21.97
N GLY A 86 -11.93 -19.74 -21.31
CA GLY A 86 -12.85 -18.78 -21.88
C GLY A 86 -12.24 -17.95 -23.00
N ALA A 87 -13.10 -17.33 -23.79
CA ALA A 87 -12.72 -16.53 -24.95
C ALA A 87 -12.29 -15.10 -24.59
N THR A 88 -12.51 -14.65 -23.36
CA THR A 88 -12.09 -13.32 -22.89
C THR A 88 -10.79 -13.45 -22.11
N ASP A 89 -9.72 -12.84 -22.62
CA ASP A 89 -8.39 -12.87 -22.03
C ASP A 89 -8.24 -11.74 -21.00
N VAL A 90 -7.84 -12.09 -19.78
CA VAL A 90 -7.61 -11.14 -18.68
C VAL A 90 -6.18 -11.27 -18.20
N PHE A 91 -5.39 -10.21 -18.39
CA PHE A 91 -3.98 -10.18 -18.04
C PHE A 91 -3.71 -9.34 -16.79
N LEU A 92 -3.10 -9.93 -15.77
CA LEU A 92 -2.73 -9.29 -14.52
C LEU A 92 -1.22 -9.32 -14.35
N TRP A 93 -0.60 -8.17 -14.11
CA TRP A 93 0.83 -8.10 -13.79
C TRP A 93 1.03 -7.26 -12.53
N SER A 94 1.99 -7.69 -11.71
CA SER A 94 2.33 -6.99 -10.46
C SER A 94 3.83 -6.78 -10.33
N GLN A 95 4.17 -5.85 -9.43
CA GLN A 95 5.53 -5.61 -8.96
C GLN A 95 6.50 -5.33 -10.12
N MET A 96 6.05 -4.49 -11.07
CA MET A 96 6.94 -3.87 -12.05
C MET A 96 7.86 -2.84 -11.39
N HIS A 97 7.43 -2.30 -10.25
CA HIS A 97 8.30 -1.70 -9.26
C HIS A 97 8.57 -2.72 -8.17
N GLY A 98 9.85 -2.92 -7.82
CA GLY A 98 10.26 -3.99 -6.92
C GLY A 98 9.80 -3.80 -5.46
N ASP A 99 9.56 -2.55 -5.05
CA ASP A 99 9.10 -2.16 -3.71
C ASP A 99 7.57 -2.16 -3.54
N GLU A 100 6.83 -2.69 -4.52
CA GLU A 100 5.36 -2.70 -4.56
C GLU A 100 4.77 -4.14 -4.56
N PRO A 101 4.89 -4.88 -3.44
CA PRO A 101 4.65 -6.33 -3.36
C PRO A 101 3.21 -6.72 -3.00
N THR A 102 2.33 -5.76 -2.67
CA THR A 102 1.03 -6.06 -2.02
C THR A 102 0.15 -6.93 -2.89
N ALA A 103 0.01 -6.58 -4.16
CA ALA A 103 -0.82 -7.32 -5.09
C ALA A 103 -0.21 -8.66 -5.53
N THR A 104 1.13 -8.78 -5.55
CA THR A 104 1.80 -10.07 -5.77
C THR A 104 1.36 -11.09 -4.72
N GLN A 105 1.30 -10.71 -3.45
CA GLN A 105 0.81 -11.58 -2.38
C GLN A 105 -0.66 -11.96 -2.60
N ALA A 106 -1.51 -10.99 -2.97
CA ALA A 106 -2.92 -11.23 -3.25
C ALA A 106 -3.14 -12.19 -4.44
N ILE A 107 -2.29 -12.15 -5.47
CA ILE A 107 -2.34 -13.12 -6.58
C ILE A 107 -2.15 -14.56 -6.08
N PHE A 108 -1.25 -14.80 -5.13
CA PHE A 108 -1.09 -16.14 -4.54
C PHE A 108 -2.29 -16.58 -3.71
N ASP A 109 -3.00 -15.65 -3.07
CA ASP A 109 -4.28 -15.94 -2.41
C ASP A 109 -5.37 -16.29 -3.42
N ILE A 110 -5.39 -15.61 -4.57
CA ILE A 110 -6.29 -15.91 -5.68
C ILE A 110 -6.03 -17.31 -6.21
N PHE A 111 -4.77 -17.73 -6.36
CA PHE A 111 -4.46 -19.10 -6.76
C PHE A 111 -4.97 -20.15 -5.75
N ASN A 112 -4.82 -19.88 -4.45
CA ASN A 112 -5.37 -20.74 -3.40
C ASN A 112 -6.90 -20.79 -3.44
N PHE A 113 -7.57 -19.66 -3.69
CA PHE A 113 -9.02 -19.63 -3.90
C PHE A 113 -9.44 -20.45 -5.13
N LEU A 114 -8.76 -20.26 -6.27
CA LEU A 114 -9.07 -20.95 -7.52
C LEU A 114 -8.92 -22.47 -7.39
N THR A 115 -7.92 -22.94 -6.65
CA THR A 115 -7.65 -24.37 -6.40
C THR A 115 -8.45 -25.01 -5.27
N SER A 116 -9.16 -24.21 -4.47
CA SER A 116 -9.96 -24.73 -3.35
C SER A 116 -11.16 -25.57 -3.80
N GLY A 117 -11.79 -26.31 -2.87
CA GLY A 117 -13.05 -27.00 -3.13
C GLY A 117 -14.31 -26.12 -3.07
N ASP A 118 -14.16 -24.86 -2.64
CA ASP A 118 -15.27 -23.93 -2.39
C ASP A 118 -15.71 -23.20 -3.68
N PHE A 119 -16.88 -22.54 -3.67
CA PHE A 119 -17.39 -21.68 -4.78
C PHE A 119 -17.32 -22.30 -6.18
N LYS A 120 -17.65 -23.59 -6.27
CA LYS A 120 -17.49 -24.37 -7.51
C LYS A 120 -18.21 -23.74 -8.69
N SER A 121 -19.48 -23.37 -8.54
CA SER A 121 -20.29 -22.75 -9.59
C SER A 121 -19.69 -21.46 -10.14
N GLU A 122 -19.25 -20.57 -9.25
CA GLU A 122 -18.73 -19.26 -9.60
C GLU A 122 -17.37 -19.39 -10.26
N LYS A 123 -16.50 -20.28 -9.75
CA LYS A 123 -15.21 -20.56 -10.38
C LYS A 123 -15.36 -21.23 -11.74
N GLU A 124 -16.27 -22.18 -11.89
CA GLU A 124 -16.56 -22.79 -13.20
C GLU A 124 -17.07 -21.74 -14.19
N ASN A 125 -17.97 -20.84 -13.76
CA ASN A 125 -18.43 -19.74 -14.59
C ASN A 125 -17.29 -18.79 -14.98
N ILE A 126 -16.44 -18.40 -14.03
CA ILE A 126 -15.27 -17.56 -14.28
C ILE A 126 -14.35 -18.23 -15.31
N LEU A 127 -13.92 -19.47 -15.07
CA LEU A 127 -12.92 -20.15 -15.91
C LEU A 127 -13.47 -20.63 -17.25
N LYS A 128 -14.79 -20.74 -17.40
CA LYS A 128 -15.45 -21.04 -18.68
C LYS A 128 -15.57 -19.80 -19.57
N ASN A 129 -15.77 -18.61 -18.98
CA ASN A 129 -15.92 -17.37 -19.74
C ASN A 129 -14.61 -16.62 -19.92
N LEU A 130 -13.67 -16.77 -18.98
CA LEU A 130 -12.39 -16.08 -18.98
C LEU A 130 -11.21 -17.05 -19.11
N LYS A 131 -10.14 -16.56 -19.73
CA LYS A 131 -8.78 -17.09 -19.58
C LYS A 131 -7.95 -16.07 -18.81
N LEU A 132 -7.51 -16.46 -17.62
CA LEU A 132 -6.79 -15.58 -16.70
C LEU A 132 -5.29 -15.81 -16.87
N HIS A 133 -4.53 -14.72 -16.99
CA HIS A 133 -3.08 -14.71 -17.17
C HIS A 133 -2.42 -13.85 -16.10
N PHE A 134 -1.52 -14.44 -15.31
CA PHE A 134 -0.84 -13.74 -14.21
C PHE A 134 0.67 -13.70 -14.46
N LEU A 135 1.25 -12.51 -14.33
CA LEU A 135 2.70 -12.29 -14.26
C LEU A 135 3.03 -11.70 -12.87
N PRO A 136 3.20 -12.54 -11.83
CA PRO A 136 3.16 -12.09 -10.44
C PRO A 136 4.35 -11.22 -10.00
N MET A 137 5.47 -11.23 -10.73
CA MET A 137 6.63 -10.41 -10.35
C MET A 137 7.40 -10.05 -11.61
N LEU A 138 7.16 -8.85 -12.15
CA LEU A 138 7.82 -8.38 -13.37
C LEU A 138 9.25 -7.88 -13.12
N ASN A 139 9.51 -7.26 -11.96
CA ASN A 139 10.83 -6.74 -11.58
C ASN A 139 11.40 -7.49 -10.37
N PRO A 140 11.83 -8.77 -10.54
CA PRO A 140 12.37 -9.54 -9.44
C PRO A 140 13.69 -8.98 -8.92
N ASP A 141 14.47 -8.29 -9.75
CA ASP A 141 15.76 -7.72 -9.33
C ASP A 141 15.55 -6.54 -8.38
N GLY A 142 14.60 -5.65 -8.69
CA GLY A 142 14.19 -4.59 -7.77
C GLY A 142 13.58 -5.12 -6.48
N ALA A 143 12.85 -6.26 -6.55
CA ALA A 143 12.23 -6.89 -5.38
C ALA A 143 13.26 -7.39 -4.36
N GLU A 144 14.38 -7.98 -4.82
CA GLU A 144 15.44 -8.48 -3.94
C GLU A 144 16.04 -7.41 -3.03
N VAL A 145 16.06 -6.16 -3.51
CA VAL A 145 16.61 -5.00 -2.82
C VAL A 145 15.55 -3.95 -2.44
N TYR A 146 14.28 -4.34 -2.47
CA TYR A 146 13.11 -3.51 -2.11
C TYR A 146 13.17 -2.08 -2.70
N GLN A 147 13.33 -2.00 -4.02
CA GLN A 147 13.41 -0.72 -4.73
C GLN A 147 12.50 -0.67 -5.95
N ARG A 148 12.07 0.55 -6.30
CA ARG A 148 11.24 0.81 -7.48
C ARG A 148 11.84 0.36 -8.81
N ARG A 149 13.12 0.62 -9.04
CA ARG A 149 13.78 0.44 -10.35
C ARG A 149 14.43 -0.94 -10.49
N ASN A 150 14.65 -1.38 -11.72
CA ASN A 150 15.43 -2.61 -11.96
C ASN A 150 16.94 -2.37 -11.70
N THR A 151 17.79 -3.39 -11.93
CA THR A 151 19.25 -3.32 -11.69
C THR A 151 19.95 -2.20 -12.48
N LEU A 152 19.44 -1.80 -13.64
CA LEU A 152 19.99 -0.68 -14.43
C LEU A 152 19.52 0.71 -13.94
N GLY A 153 18.66 0.78 -12.93
CA GLY A 153 18.03 2.03 -12.50
C GLY A 153 16.91 2.50 -13.43
N ILE A 154 16.38 1.63 -14.30
CA ILE A 154 15.26 1.96 -15.17
C ILE A 154 13.96 1.80 -14.38
N ASP A 155 13.11 2.82 -14.44
CA ASP A 155 11.70 2.69 -14.05
C ASP A 155 10.99 1.99 -15.21
N ILE A 156 10.64 0.71 -15.02
CA ILE A 156 10.00 -0.10 -16.08
C ILE A 156 8.67 0.55 -16.50
N ASN A 157 7.95 1.22 -15.58
CA ASN A 157 6.73 1.95 -15.91
C ASN A 157 6.99 3.32 -16.55
N ARG A 158 8.20 3.57 -17.05
CA ARG A 158 8.56 4.71 -17.91
C ARG A 158 9.31 4.26 -19.17
N ASP A 159 9.21 2.97 -19.50
CA ASP A 159 9.98 2.32 -20.57
C ASP A 159 9.08 1.71 -21.67
N ALA A 160 7.79 2.07 -21.73
CA ALA A 160 6.84 1.44 -22.66
C ALA A 160 7.08 1.79 -24.14
N LEU A 161 7.78 2.90 -24.42
CA LEU A 161 8.10 3.34 -25.79
C LEU A 161 9.43 2.76 -26.29
N SER A 162 10.47 2.85 -25.46
CA SER A 162 11.83 2.49 -25.85
C SER A 162 12.16 1.02 -25.57
N LEU A 163 11.47 0.39 -24.60
CA LEU A 163 11.63 -1.02 -24.23
C LEU A 163 13.11 -1.39 -23.96
N GLN A 164 13.81 -0.54 -23.22
CA GLN A 164 15.23 -0.67 -22.91
C GLN A 164 15.51 -1.81 -21.93
N SER A 165 14.59 -2.05 -20.99
CA SER A 165 14.66 -3.11 -19.99
C SER A 165 14.21 -4.47 -20.57
N PRO A 166 14.88 -5.59 -20.22
CA PRO A 166 14.40 -6.93 -20.60
C PRO A 166 13.03 -7.25 -19.99
N GLU A 167 12.73 -6.69 -18.82
CA GLU A 167 11.41 -6.78 -18.18
C GLU A 167 10.36 -6.06 -19.02
N GLY A 168 10.59 -4.81 -19.43
CA GLY A 168 9.69 -4.05 -20.30
C GLY A 168 9.45 -4.72 -21.66
N ARG A 169 10.50 -5.25 -22.31
CA ARG A 169 10.35 -6.06 -23.54
C ARG A 169 9.50 -7.31 -23.32
N THR A 170 9.68 -7.97 -22.18
CA THR A 170 8.90 -9.15 -21.82
C THR A 170 7.43 -8.80 -21.65
N LEU A 171 7.12 -7.73 -20.90
CA LEU A 171 5.75 -7.27 -20.70
C LEU A 171 5.07 -6.92 -22.03
N LYS A 172 5.76 -6.16 -22.90
CA LYS A 172 5.23 -5.81 -24.23
C LYS A 172 4.92 -7.04 -25.06
N ARG A 173 5.86 -7.99 -25.17
CA ARG A 173 5.66 -9.20 -25.96
C ARG A 173 4.56 -10.08 -25.40
N VAL A 174 4.45 -10.22 -24.08
CA VAL A 174 3.36 -10.97 -23.45
C VAL A 174 2.03 -10.31 -23.79
N ARG A 175 1.89 -8.99 -23.58
CA ARG A 175 0.69 -8.25 -23.94
C ARG A 175 0.32 -8.46 -25.41
N ASP A 176 1.27 -8.33 -26.33
CA ASP A 176 1.01 -8.50 -27.77
C ASP A 176 0.61 -9.93 -28.14
N SER A 177 1.17 -10.93 -27.44
CA SER A 177 0.85 -12.33 -27.70
C SER A 177 -0.53 -12.74 -27.17
N LEU A 178 -0.99 -12.10 -26.10
CA LEU A 178 -2.29 -12.37 -25.50
C LEU A 178 -3.40 -11.55 -26.18
N ASP A 179 -3.08 -10.33 -26.61
CA ASP A 179 -4.04 -9.32 -27.07
C ASP A 179 -5.26 -9.21 -26.13
N ALA A 180 -4.98 -9.19 -24.83
CA ALA A 180 -5.98 -9.35 -23.79
C ALA A 180 -7.07 -8.26 -23.81
N ASP A 181 -8.31 -8.66 -23.59
CA ASP A 181 -9.48 -7.76 -23.49
C ASP A 181 -9.38 -6.83 -22.28
N PHE A 182 -8.90 -7.37 -21.15
CA PHE A 182 -8.73 -6.66 -19.89
C PHE A 182 -7.32 -6.80 -19.34
N GLY A 183 -6.83 -5.73 -18.71
CA GLY A 183 -5.50 -5.66 -18.11
C GLY A 183 -5.57 -5.12 -16.68
N PHE A 184 -4.86 -5.72 -15.74
CA PHE A 184 -4.70 -5.20 -14.38
C PHE A 184 -3.25 -4.81 -14.12
N ASN A 185 -3.03 -3.50 -13.97
CA ASN A 185 -1.76 -2.92 -13.57
C ASN A 185 -1.72 -2.76 -12.05
N LEU A 186 -0.98 -3.63 -11.37
CA LEU A 186 -1.07 -3.76 -9.92
C LEU A 186 0.16 -3.14 -9.23
N HIS A 187 -0.10 -2.10 -8.43
CA HIS A 187 0.91 -1.22 -7.84
C HIS A 187 0.66 -0.96 -6.34
N ASP A 188 1.66 -0.33 -5.70
CA ASP A 188 1.54 0.31 -4.40
C ASP A 188 1.76 1.82 -4.55
N GLN A 189 1.07 2.60 -3.70
CA GLN A 189 1.28 4.04 -3.59
C GLN A 189 1.75 4.44 -2.19
N SER A 190 2.13 5.71 -2.05
CA SER A 190 2.50 6.28 -0.76
C SER A 190 1.37 6.13 0.26
N THR A 191 1.72 5.78 1.49
CA THR A 191 0.79 5.75 2.62
C THR A 191 0.29 7.14 3.03
N TYR A 192 0.81 8.22 2.45
CA TYR A 192 0.44 9.61 2.73
C TYR A 192 -0.68 10.16 1.84
N TYR A 193 -1.24 9.32 0.96
CA TYR A 193 -2.45 9.67 0.23
C TYR A 193 -3.71 9.41 1.08
N ASN A 194 -4.65 10.35 1.04
CA ASN A 194 -6.01 10.25 1.56
C ASN A 194 -7.03 10.34 0.42
N ALA A 195 -8.23 9.80 0.62
CA ALA A 195 -9.34 10.14 -0.28
C ALA A 195 -9.68 11.63 -0.10
N GLU A 196 -9.85 12.35 -1.21
CA GLU A 196 -9.99 13.81 -1.21
C GLU A 196 -11.03 14.29 -0.17
N ARG A 197 -10.67 15.33 0.58
CA ARG A 197 -11.53 15.95 1.60
C ARG A 197 -11.95 15.03 2.75
N THR A 198 -11.25 13.92 2.96
CA THR A 198 -11.43 13.04 4.13
C THR A 198 -10.11 12.81 4.84
N ASP A 199 -10.18 12.47 6.12
CA ASP A 199 -9.04 12.03 6.94
C ASP A 199 -8.64 10.56 6.71
N LYS A 200 -9.37 9.87 5.82
CA LYS A 200 -9.23 8.46 5.56
C LYS A 200 -8.14 8.22 4.51
N PRO A 201 -7.21 7.27 4.76
CA PRO A 201 -6.19 6.97 3.77
C PRO A 201 -6.82 6.45 2.49
N ALA A 202 -6.20 6.77 1.35
CA ALA A 202 -6.51 6.13 0.07
C ALA A 202 -5.90 4.73 0.09
N THR A 203 -6.55 3.81 0.80
CA THR A 203 -6.08 2.43 0.97
C THR A 203 -6.04 1.68 -0.35
N ILE A 204 -7.07 1.84 -1.16
CA ILE A 204 -7.11 1.37 -2.55
C ILE A 204 -7.40 2.59 -3.43
N SER A 205 -6.62 2.78 -4.50
CA SER A 205 -7.00 3.72 -5.54
C SER A 205 -7.11 3.04 -6.89
N TYR A 206 -8.05 3.52 -7.70
CA TYR A 206 -8.28 2.99 -9.03
C TYR A 206 -7.97 4.03 -10.10
N LEU A 207 -7.60 3.55 -11.28
CA LEU A 207 -7.48 4.39 -12.47
C LEU A 207 -7.82 3.57 -13.72
N ALA A 208 -8.64 4.13 -14.60
CA ALA A 208 -8.72 3.74 -15.99
C ALA A 208 -7.78 4.69 -16.77
N PRO A 209 -6.55 4.26 -17.14
CA PRO A 209 -5.54 5.15 -17.69
C PRO A 209 -6.05 5.93 -18.89
N ALA A 210 -5.57 7.16 -19.08
CA ALA A 210 -5.79 7.87 -20.33
C ALA A 210 -4.97 7.21 -21.44
N PHE A 211 -5.41 7.35 -22.70
CA PHE A 211 -4.65 6.90 -23.88
C PHE A 211 -4.16 8.06 -24.76
N ASN A 212 -4.51 9.29 -24.39
CA ASN A 212 -4.10 10.55 -25.01
C ASN A 212 -4.18 11.72 -24.01
N TYR A 213 -3.63 12.87 -24.39
CA TYR A 213 -3.58 14.07 -23.55
C TYR A 213 -4.96 14.68 -23.27
N GLU A 214 -5.90 14.51 -24.20
CA GLU A 214 -7.28 15.00 -24.10
C GLU A 214 -8.12 14.18 -23.10
N LYS A 215 -7.59 13.02 -22.65
CA LYS A 215 -8.27 12.10 -21.74
C LYS A 215 -9.61 11.65 -22.33
N ASP A 216 -9.62 11.32 -23.61
CA ASP A 216 -10.82 10.82 -24.29
C ASP A 216 -11.31 9.50 -23.66
N ILE A 217 -12.60 9.22 -23.85
CA ILE A 217 -13.24 7.97 -23.41
C ILE A 217 -13.71 7.21 -24.65
N ASN A 218 -12.94 6.19 -25.04
CA ASN A 218 -13.37 5.19 -26.01
C ASN A 218 -14.00 3.98 -25.28
N GLU A 219 -14.47 2.99 -26.05
CA GLU A 219 -15.09 1.79 -25.48
C GLU A 219 -14.17 1.03 -24.51
N VAL A 220 -12.88 0.91 -24.86
CA VAL A 220 -11.87 0.21 -24.05
C VAL A 220 -11.70 0.89 -22.69
N ARG A 221 -11.61 2.23 -22.65
CA ARG A 221 -11.47 2.99 -21.39
C ARG A 221 -12.77 2.99 -20.60
N ALA A 222 -13.90 3.12 -21.30
CA ALA A 222 -15.22 3.03 -20.68
C ALA A 222 -15.45 1.67 -19.98
N ASN A 223 -15.00 0.57 -20.57
CA ASN A 223 -15.10 -0.76 -19.95
C ASN A 223 -14.27 -0.85 -18.67
N ALA A 224 -13.03 -0.34 -18.68
CA ALA A 224 -12.21 -0.25 -17.48
C ALA A 224 -12.88 0.60 -16.37
N MET A 225 -13.42 1.78 -16.72
CA MET A 225 -14.14 2.64 -15.78
C MET A 225 -15.35 1.93 -15.15
N LYS A 226 -16.14 1.21 -15.94
CA LYS A 226 -17.31 0.47 -15.45
C LYS A 226 -16.93 -0.65 -14.49
N VAL A 227 -15.87 -1.41 -14.80
CA VAL A 227 -15.36 -2.44 -13.88
C VAL A 227 -14.83 -1.80 -12.60
N ILE A 228 -14.17 -0.64 -12.67
CA ILE A 228 -13.74 0.10 -11.48
C ILE A 228 -14.92 0.51 -10.61
N VAL A 229 -16.01 1.01 -11.19
CA VAL A 229 -17.22 1.34 -10.42
C VAL A 229 -17.74 0.12 -9.67
N TYR A 230 -17.79 -1.05 -10.32
CA TYR A 230 -18.18 -2.30 -9.67
C TYR A 230 -17.26 -2.63 -8.48
N MET A 231 -15.93 -2.59 -8.68
CA MET A 231 -14.97 -2.82 -7.60
C MET A 231 -15.15 -1.84 -6.44
N ASN A 232 -15.29 -0.54 -6.73
CA ASN A 232 -15.51 0.49 -5.72
C ASN A 232 -16.79 0.21 -4.90
N GLN A 233 -17.90 -0.16 -5.53
CA GLN A 233 -19.14 -0.50 -4.82
C GLN A 233 -18.94 -1.66 -3.83
N ILE A 234 -18.07 -2.62 -4.14
CA ILE A 234 -17.75 -3.73 -3.24
C ILE A 234 -16.79 -3.28 -2.13
N ILE A 235 -15.68 -2.63 -2.48
CA ILE A 235 -14.66 -2.23 -1.49
C ILE A 235 -15.19 -1.20 -0.49
N GLN A 236 -16.11 -0.32 -0.88
CA GLN A 236 -16.74 0.63 0.03
C GLN A 236 -17.49 -0.05 1.20
N LYS A 237 -17.87 -1.33 1.08
CA LYS A 237 -18.49 -2.09 2.18
C LYS A 237 -17.48 -2.46 3.28
N TYR A 238 -16.19 -2.53 2.94
CA TYR A 238 -15.13 -3.01 3.83
C TYR A 238 -14.14 -1.91 4.22
N ALA A 239 -13.90 -0.97 3.30
CA ALA A 239 -13.03 0.18 3.49
C ALA A 239 -13.79 1.48 3.13
N PRO A 240 -14.89 1.81 3.85
CA PRO A 240 -15.76 2.94 3.51
C PRO A 240 -15.00 4.27 3.56
N GLY A 241 -15.00 5.00 2.44
CA GLY A 241 -14.30 6.27 2.27
C GLY A 241 -12.78 6.15 2.16
N GLN A 242 -12.24 4.94 2.00
CA GLN A 242 -10.80 4.68 1.80
C GLN A 242 -10.47 4.28 0.36
N VAL A 243 -11.39 4.53 -0.57
CA VAL A 243 -11.20 4.32 -2.02
C VAL A 243 -11.06 5.67 -2.69
N GLY A 244 -10.01 5.84 -3.50
CA GLY A 244 -9.80 7.03 -4.30
C GLY A 244 -9.55 6.75 -5.79
N ARG A 245 -9.44 7.81 -6.59
CA ARG A 245 -9.03 7.78 -7.99
C ARG A 245 -7.63 8.36 -8.11
N TYR A 246 -6.72 7.62 -8.74
CA TYR A 246 -5.38 8.12 -9.03
C TYR A 246 -5.45 9.14 -10.18
N ASN A 247 -4.52 10.10 -10.22
CA ASN A 247 -4.47 11.10 -11.29
C ASN A 247 -4.37 10.40 -12.67
N ASP A 248 -5.21 10.81 -13.61
CA ASP A 248 -5.31 10.28 -14.97
C ASP A 248 -4.55 11.10 -16.03
N ASP A 249 -3.63 11.96 -15.62
CA ASP A 249 -2.70 12.65 -16.51
C ASP A 249 -1.94 11.63 -17.37
N PHE A 250 -2.06 11.82 -18.69
CA PHE A 250 -1.45 10.91 -19.66
C PHE A 250 0.08 10.96 -19.59
N GLU A 251 0.69 9.82 -19.26
CA GLU A 251 2.15 9.62 -19.31
C GLU A 251 2.48 8.70 -20.48
N PRO A 252 2.95 9.24 -21.62
CA PRO A 252 3.14 8.47 -22.85
C PRO A 252 4.19 7.36 -22.73
N ARG A 253 4.99 7.33 -21.68
CA ARG A 253 5.99 6.29 -21.43
C ARG A 253 5.52 5.19 -20.47
N ALA A 254 4.36 5.35 -19.83
CA ALA A 254 3.83 4.38 -18.88
C ALA A 254 3.20 3.18 -19.57
N PHE A 255 3.36 2.00 -18.98
CA PHE A 255 2.78 0.78 -19.53
C PHE A 255 1.26 0.76 -19.39
N GLY A 256 0.69 1.29 -18.30
CA GLY A 256 -0.77 1.37 -18.13
C GLY A 256 -1.44 2.13 -19.28
N ASP A 257 -1.00 3.36 -19.53
CA ASP A 257 -1.48 4.23 -20.60
C ASP A 257 -1.28 3.62 -21.99
N ASN A 258 -0.13 2.98 -22.24
CA ASN A 258 0.13 2.36 -23.53
C ASN A 258 -0.67 1.08 -23.74
N ILE A 259 -0.85 0.23 -22.72
CA ILE A 259 -1.69 -0.97 -22.81
C ILE A 259 -3.15 -0.58 -23.06
N GLN A 260 -3.62 0.49 -22.42
CA GLN A 260 -4.91 1.12 -22.72
C GLN A 260 -4.99 1.57 -24.19
N LYS A 261 -3.97 2.30 -24.65
CA LYS A 261 -3.87 2.79 -26.03
C LYS A 261 -3.79 1.67 -27.07
N TRP A 262 -3.17 0.54 -26.72
CA TRP A 262 -3.04 -0.63 -27.59
C TRP A 262 -4.32 -1.49 -27.64
N GLY A 263 -5.38 -1.13 -26.92
CA GLY A 263 -6.71 -1.74 -27.07
C GLY A 263 -7.15 -2.63 -25.91
N THR A 264 -6.35 -2.76 -24.86
CA THR A 264 -6.73 -3.53 -23.65
C THR A 264 -7.42 -2.62 -22.65
N SER A 265 -8.53 -3.06 -22.06
CA SER A 265 -9.23 -2.33 -20.98
C SER A 265 -8.39 -2.38 -19.70
N ALA A 266 -7.45 -1.44 -19.57
CA ALA A 266 -6.47 -1.41 -18.50
C ALA A 266 -7.06 -0.78 -17.23
N ILE A 267 -6.89 -1.47 -16.13
CA ILE A 267 -7.36 -1.08 -14.80
C ILE A 267 -6.13 -1.06 -13.90
N LEU A 268 -5.83 0.11 -13.35
CA LEU A 268 -4.77 0.26 -12.38
C LEU A 268 -5.36 0.19 -10.96
N ILE A 269 -4.70 -0.58 -10.08
CA ILE A 269 -5.00 -0.67 -8.65
C ILE A 269 -3.75 -0.26 -7.87
N GLU A 270 -3.85 0.82 -7.10
CA GLU A 270 -2.79 1.27 -6.18
C GLU A 270 -3.09 0.86 -4.74
N SER A 271 -2.12 0.24 -4.08
CA SER A 271 -2.18 -0.16 -2.67
C SER A 271 -1.51 0.87 -1.76
N GLY A 272 -2.30 1.71 -1.09
CA GLY A 272 -1.81 2.82 -0.26
C GLY A 272 -1.51 2.43 1.19
N GLY A 273 -2.06 3.19 2.12
CA GLY A 273 -1.92 2.95 3.56
C GLY A 273 -3.21 2.50 4.22
N TYR A 274 -3.08 1.79 5.34
CA TYR A 274 -4.17 1.41 6.23
C TYR A 274 -3.66 1.50 7.66
N LYS A 275 -4.51 2.00 8.57
CA LYS A 275 -4.11 2.24 9.96
C LYS A 275 -3.70 0.92 10.63
N ASN A 276 -2.53 0.93 11.28
CA ASN A 276 -1.96 -0.22 11.99
C ASN A 276 -1.68 -1.47 11.12
N ASP A 277 -1.47 -1.30 9.81
CA ASP A 277 -1.16 -2.40 8.88
C ASP A 277 0.21 -2.23 8.19
N PRO A 278 1.33 -2.25 8.94
CA PRO A 278 2.65 -2.03 8.37
C PRO A 278 3.05 -3.09 7.35
N GLU A 279 2.57 -4.33 7.49
CA GLU A 279 2.85 -5.43 6.54
C GLU A 279 1.80 -5.56 5.43
N LYS A 280 0.90 -4.57 5.31
CA LYS A 280 -0.12 -4.46 4.25
C LYS A 280 -1.03 -5.70 4.12
N GLN A 281 -1.32 -6.39 5.23
CA GLN A 281 -2.08 -7.63 5.23
C GLN A 281 -3.59 -7.40 5.03
N GLU A 282 -4.13 -6.28 5.53
CA GLU A 282 -5.51 -5.88 5.24
C GLU A 282 -5.61 -5.34 3.81
N ILE A 283 -4.61 -4.58 3.35
CA ILE A 283 -4.59 -4.06 1.97
C ILE A 283 -4.46 -5.21 0.95
N ARG A 284 -3.67 -6.25 1.26
CA ARG A 284 -3.59 -7.50 0.49
C ARG A 284 -4.96 -8.17 0.38
N LYS A 285 -5.71 -8.26 1.48
CA LYS A 285 -7.08 -8.79 1.48
C LYS A 285 -8.02 -7.96 0.60
N LEU A 286 -7.93 -6.64 0.67
CA LEU A 286 -8.73 -5.74 -0.18
C LEU A 286 -8.36 -5.90 -1.66
N ASN A 287 -7.09 -6.10 -2.01
CA ASN A 287 -6.67 -6.45 -3.37
C ASN A 287 -7.28 -7.77 -3.83
N TYR A 288 -7.22 -8.83 -3.01
CA TYR A 288 -7.84 -10.12 -3.30
C TYR A 288 -9.34 -9.97 -3.61
N VAL A 289 -10.08 -9.24 -2.76
CA VAL A 289 -11.51 -9.01 -2.95
C VAL A 289 -11.78 -8.16 -4.19
N SER A 290 -11.00 -7.10 -4.40
CA SER A 290 -11.15 -6.18 -5.55
C SER A 290 -10.95 -6.92 -6.88
N ILE A 291 -9.84 -7.65 -7.01
CA ILE A 291 -9.48 -8.36 -8.24
C ILE A 291 -10.49 -9.46 -8.54
N LEU A 292 -10.87 -10.29 -7.55
CA LEU A 292 -11.87 -11.34 -7.78
C LEU A 292 -13.26 -10.79 -8.09
N SER A 293 -13.64 -9.65 -7.50
CA SER A 293 -14.89 -8.96 -7.84
C SER A 293 -14.88 -8.47 -9.29
N ALA A 294 -13.77 -7.92 -9.75
CA ALA A 294 -13.60 -7.49 -11.13
C ALA A 294 -13.68 -8.67 -12.11
N ILE A 295 -12.93 -9.75 -11.83
CA ILE A 295 -12.95 -10.99 -12.61
C ILE A 295 -14.38 -11.56 -12.69
N TYR A 296 -15.09 -11.60 -11.56
CA TYR A 296 -16.49 -12.04 -11.53
C TYR A 296 -17.38 -11.14 -12.39
N SER A 297 -17.24 -9.82 -12.28
CA SER A 297 -18.03 -8.87 -13.07
C SER A 297 -17.77 -9.01 -14.58
N ILE A 298 -16.51 -9.19 -14.98
CA ILE A 298 -16.12 -9.40 -16.38
C ILE A 298 -16.72 -10.72 -16.89
N ALA A 299 -16.59 -11.82 -16.13
CA ALA A 299 -17.13 -13.14 -16.50
C ALA A 299 -18.65 -13.13 -16.71
N ASN A 300 -19.39 -12.37 -15.89
CA ASN A 300 -20.85 -12.25 -15.99
C ASN A 300 -21.30 -11.15 -16.95
N GLY A 301 -20.37 -10.29 -17.41
CA GLY A 301 -20.68 -9.13 -18.24
C GLY A 301 -21.56 -8.06 -17.59
N ASN A 302 -21.79 -8.12 -16.26
CA ASN A 302 -22.71 -7.22 -15.58
C ASN A 302 -22.18 -5.77 -15.51
N TYR A 303 -20.87 -5.55 -15.63
CA TYR A 303 -20.27 -4.20 -15.73
C TYR A 303 -20.83 -3.40 -16.90
N LYS A 304 -21.29 -4.04 -17.98
CA LYS A 304 -21.76 -3.36 -19.20
C LYS A 304 -22.92 -2.41 -18.92
N ASN A 305 -23.74 -2.74 -17.92
CA ASN A 305 -24.91 -1.99 -17.49
C ASN A 305 -24.60 -0.85 -16.50
N ILE A 306 -23.34 -0.71 -16.09
CA ILE A 306 -22.94 0.31 -15.12
C ILE A 306 -22.76 1.67 -15.84
N PRO A 307 -23.34 2.77 -15.31
CA PRO A 307 -23.14 4.09 -15.87
C PRO A 307 -21.71 4.59 -15.66
N ILE A 308 -21.09 5.16 -16.70
CA ILE A 308 -19.74 5.74 -16.61
C ILE A 308 -19.73 6.91 -15.62
N SER A 309 -20.83 7.67 -15.50
CA SER A 309 -20.96 8.80 -14.56
C SER A 309 -20.77 8.42 -13.09
N GLU A 310 -20.86 7.14 -12.72
CA GLU A 310 -20.54 6.69 -11.36
C GLU A 310 -19.02 6.67 -11.09
N TYR A 311 -18.18 6.62 -12.13
CA TYR A 311 -16.73 6.65 -12.02
C TYR A 311 -16.25 8.00 -11.47
N ASP A 312 -16.83 9.10 -11.94
CA ASP A 312 -16.47 10.46 -11.51
C ASP A 312 -16.94 10.80 -10.09
N LYS A 313 -17.75 9.92 -9.47
CA LYS A 313 -18.15 10.05 -8.07
C LYS A 313 -17.11 9.46 -7.11
N ILE A 314 -16.15 8.70 -7.62
CA ILE A 314 -15.02 8.21 -6.82
C ILE A 314 -14.12 9.43 -6.55
N PRO A 315 -13.87 9.80 -5.29
CA PRO A 315 -13.06 10.97 -4.97
C PRO A 315 -11.63 10.77 -5.48
N GLU A 316 -10.95 11.84 -5.86
CA GLU A 316 -9.53 11.75 -6.21
C GLU A 316 -8.66 11.49 -4.97
N ASN A 317 -7.40 11.15 -5.19
CA ASN A 317 -6.41 11.13 -4.12
C ASN A 317 -5.95 12.55 -3.79
N ASP A 318 -5.77 12.84 -2.50
CA ASP A 318 -5.09 14.02 -1.99
C ASP A 318 -3.89 13.57 -1.13
N ARG A 319 -2.89 14.43 -0.93
CA ARG A 319 -1.66 14.07 -0.21
C ARG A 319 -1.50 14.86 1.08
N LYS A 320 -2.45 14.67 2.00
CA LYS A 320 -2.57 15.47 3.24
C LYS A 320 -2.48 14.65 4.53
N LEU A 321 -1.98 13.41 4.46
CA LEU A 321 -1.79 12.56 5.64
C LEU A 321 -0.38 12.65 6.24
N PHE A 322 -0.33 12.75 7.56
CA PHE A 322 0.86 12.56 8.39
C PHE A 322 0.76 11.24 9.18
N ASP A 323 1.90 10.69 9.60
CA ASP A 323 1.91 9.58 10.57
C ASP A 323 1.43 10.08 11.94
N LEU A 324 1.95 11.24 12.36
CA LEU A 324 1.56 11.94 13.57
C LEU A 324 1.29 13.40 13.25
N LYS A 325 0.09 13.87 13.59
CA LYS A 325 -0.30 15.28 13.56
C LYS A 325 -0.48 15.79 14.99
N LEU A 326 0.16 16.89 15.34
CA LEU A 326 -0.02 17.55 16.63
C LEU A 326 -0.64 18.92 16.38
N ASN A 327 -1.79 19.21 16.99
CA ASN A 327 -2.51 20.46 16.76
C ASN A 327 -2.28 21.47 17.89
N ASN A 328 -2.32 22.77 17.61
CA ASN A 328 -2.41 23.84 18.61
C ASN A 328 -1.35 23.82 19.72
N LEU A 329 -0.13 23.37 19.43
CA LEU A 329 0.95 23.34 20.41
C LEU A 329 1.48 24.74 20.69
N THR A 330 1.84 25.00 21.95
CA THR A 330 2.56 26.23 22.30
C THR A 330 4.06 26.05 22.06
N TYR A 331 4.67 26.93 21.28
CA TYR A 331 6.10 27.00 21.08
C TYR A 331 6.66 28.31 21.60
N HIS A 332 7.59 28.23 22.55
CA HIS A 332 8.26 29.42 23.08
C HIS A 332 9.52 29.73 22.26
N LEU A 333 9.57 30.91 21.65
CA LEU A 333 10.69 31.36 20.84
C LEU A 333 10.95 32.85 21.06
N LEU A 334 12.19 33.20 21.41
CA LEU A 334 12.64 34.58 21.62
C LEU A 334 11.74 35.37 22.60
N GLY A 335 11.36 34.74 23.71
CA GLY A 335 10.53 35.36 24.75
C GLY A 335 9.03 35.45 24.42
N LYS A 336 8.58 34.92 23.28
CA LYS A 336 7.17 34.94 22.86
C LYS A 336 6.62 33.53 22.70
N ASN A 337 5.32 33.39 22.89
CA ASN A 337 4.59 32.14 22.66
C ASN A 337 3.92 32.19 21.28
N TYR A 338 4.05 31.11 20.53
CA TYR A 338 3.41 30.90 19.24
C TYR A 338 2.55 29.63 19.30
N THR A 339 1.45 29.61 18.57
CA THR A 339 0.65 28.40 18.37
C THR A 339 1.05 27.77 17.05
N LEU A 340 1.33 26.46 17.05
CA LEU A 340 1.76 25.71 15.88
C LEU A 340 1.06 24.35 15.82
N ASP A 341 0.61 23.97 14.63
CA ASP A 341 0.46 22.56 14.28
C ASP A 341 1.79 22.01 13.77
N VAL A 342 2.02 20.71 13.96
CA VAL A 342 3.23 20.01 13.52
C VAL A 342 2.83 18.70 12.84
N GLY A 343 3.26 18.53 11.59
CA GLY A 343 3.07 17.32 10.80
C GLY A 343 4.36 16.49 10.73
N ILE A 344 4.27 15.20 11.07
CA ILE A 344 5.43 14.30 11.15
C ILE A 344 5.23 13.10 10.23
N HIS A 345 6.27 12.79 9.45
CA HIS A 345 6.40 11.54 8.71
C HIS A 345 7.43 10.63 9.40
N GLN A 346 7.05 9.38 9.63
CA GLN A 346 7.86 8.30 10.17
C GLN A 346 8.55 7.54 9.03
N LEU A 347 9.46 8.23 8.34
CA LEU A 347 10.16 7.70 7.16
C LEU A 347 10.91 6.41 7.48
N GLU A 348 10.89 5.47 6.54
CA GLU A 348 11.58 4.19 6.67
C GLU A 348 12.99 4.26 6.12
N ILE A 349 13.94 3.70 6.86
CA ILE A 349 15.32 3.51 6.44
C ILE A 349 15.56 2.01 6.28
N ASP A 350 15.86 1.62 5.05
CA ASP A 350 16.11 0.24 4.70
C ASP A 350 17.36 -0.32 5.39
N LYS A 351 17.31 -1.59 5.81
CA LYS A 351 18.49 -2.30 6.33
C LYS A 351 19.17 -3.05 5.19
N VAL A 352 20.45 -3.36 5.38
CA VAL A 352 21.32 -4.02 4.38
C VAL A 352 20.74 -5.33 3.81
N SER A 353 19.92 -6.06 4.58
CA SER A 353 19.29 -7.31 4.09
C SER A 353 18.09 -7.08 3.16
N HIS A 354 17.58 -5.84 3.10
CA HIS A 354 16.36 -5.42 2.42
C HIS A 354 15.06 -6.06 2.95
N SER A 355 15.15 -6.97 3.92
CA SER A 355 13.99 -7.66 4.51
C SER A 355 13.29 -6.86 5.61
N THR A 356 13.95 -5.85 6.20
CA THR A 356 13.40 -5.06 7.31
C THR A 356 13.93 -3.63 7.26
N TYR A 357 13.32 -2.74 8.05
CA TYR A 357 13.69 -1.33 8.15
C TYR A 357 13.71 -0.86 9.60
N TYR A 358 14.11 0.38 9.81
CA TYR A 358 13.84 1.15 11.03
C TYR A 358 13.35 2.54 10.62
N ASN A 359 12.66 3.26 11.49
CA ASN A 359 12.17 4.59 11.15
C ASN A 359 13.19 5.67 11.52
N SER A 360 13.32 6.69 10.67
CA SER A 360 14.00 7.94 10.97
C SER A 360 13.09 9.10 10.58
N SER A 361 12.29 9.54 11.55
CA SER A 361 11.19 10.46 11.31
C SER A 361 11.65 11.89 11.07
N ARG A 362 10.81 12.69 10.40
CA ARG A 362 11.03 14.11 10.14
C ARG A 362 9.76 14.91 10.40
N VAL A 363 9.91 16.10 10.95
CA VAL A 363 8.89 17.15 10.80
C VAL A 363 8.87 17.54 9.34
N VAL A 364 7.74 17.34 8.67
CA VAL A 364 7.60 17.59 7.22
C VAL A 364 6.85 18.88 6.94
N ASP A 365 6.03 19.34 7.88
CA ASP A 365 5.35 20.62 7.81
C ASP A 365 5.03 21.17 9.21
N GLN A 366 4.82 22.48 9.32
CA GLN A 366 4.42 23.15 10.56
C GLN A 366 3.71 24.47 10.27
N GLY A 367 2.76 24.87 11.13
CA GLY A 367 2.01 26.12 10.97
C GLY A 367 0.51 25.86 11.10
N ASP A 368 -0.28 26.39 10.16
CA ASP A 368 -1.70 26.05 10.02
C ASP A 368 -1.83 24.78 9.19
N LEU A 369 -2.12 23.67 9.86
CA LEU A 369 -2.36 22.37 9.22
C LEU A 369 -3.83 21.97 9.35
N SER A 370 -4.75 22.93 9.47
CA SER A 370 -6.19 22.70 9.68
C SER A 370 -6.84 21.85 8.59
N THR A 371 -6.33 21.90 7.36
CA THR A 371 -6.81 21.09 6.22
C THR A 371 -6.10 19.75 6.05
N PHE A 372 -5.15 19.41 6.93
CA PHE A 372 -4.38 18.16 6.90
C PHE A 372 -4.85 17.17 7.98
N TYR A 373 -4.45 15.92 7.82
CA TYR A 373 -4.89 14.79 8.62
C TYR A 373 -3.71 13.99 9.16
N GLY A 374 -3.95 13.14 10.15
CA GLY A 374 -2.95 12.25 10.71
C GLY A 374 -3.52 10.87 11.01
N TYR A 375 -2.74 9.81 10.75
CA TYR A 375 -3.07 8.46 11.24
C TYR A 375 -3.25 8.44 12.77
N GLU A 376 -2.39 9.20 13.44
CA GLU A 376 -2.48 9.59 14.84
C GLU A 376 -2.56 11.12 14.94
N THR A 377 -3.48 11.62 15.77
CA THR A 377 -3.63 13.06 16.02
C THR A 377 -3.71 13.31 17.52
N LEU A 378 -2.96 14.32 18.01
CA LEU A 378 -3.06 14.80 19.38
C LEU A 378 -3.50 16.28 19.39
N GLU A 379 -4.53 16.58 20.18
CA GLU A 379 -4.89 17.96 20.50
C GLU A 379 -3.90 18.54 21.52
N GLY A 380 -3.14 19.53 21.09
CA GLY A 380 -2.01 20.11 21.80
C GLY A 380 -2.34 21.37 22.60
N LYS A 381 -3.59 21.87 22.58
CA LYS A 381 -3.97 23.05 23.37
C LYS A 381 -3.64 22.87 24.85
N GLY A 382 -2.83 23.79 25.38
CA GLY A 382 -2.34 23.76 26.77
C GLY A 382 -1.06 22.96 26.98
N TYR A 383 -0.49 22.39 25.92
CA TYR A 383 0.83 21.77 25.93
C TYR A 383 1.88 22.70 25.30
N SER A 384 3.04 22.79 25.95
CA SER A 384 4.22 23.49 25.44
C SER A 384 5.24 22.49 24.90
N MET A 385 5.79 22.76 23.72
CA MET A 385 6.90 21.99 23.14
C MET A 385 8.23 22.41 23.76
N VAL A 386 8.91 21.46 24.39
CA VAL A 386 10.22 21.68 25.00
C VAL A 386 11.23 20.67 24.48
N GLY A 387 12.41 21.15 24.12
CA GLY A 387 13.51 20.30 23.67
C GLY A 387 13.90 19.26 24.70
N GLY A 388 14.07 18.02 24.26
CA GLY A 388 14.47 16.94 25.15
C GLY A 388 15.91 17.11 25.67
N LYS A 389 16.12 16.78 26.95
CA LYS A 389 17.41 16.92 27.64
C LYS A 389 18.30 15.69 27.43
N VAL A 390 19.60 15.86 27.70
CA VAL A 390 20.58 14.76 27.77
C VAL A 390 20.68 14.28 29.22
N TYR A 391 20.58 12.97 29.43
CA TYR A 391 20.80 12.36 30.74
C TYR A 391 22.23 12.65 31.22
N PRO A 392 22.44 13.13 32.47
CA PRO A 392 23.73 13.67 32.89
C PRO A 392 24.87 12.64 32.95
N LYS A 393 24.56 11.36 33.13
CA LYS A 393 25.59 10.30 33.21
C LYS A 393 25.84 9.70 31.84
N THR A 394 27.10 9.64 31.45
CA THR A 394 27.53 8.80 30.33
C THR A 394 27.58 7.34 30.77
N LEU A 395 27.01 6.45 29.96
CA LEU A 395 27.01 5.01 30.20
C LEU A 395 28.05 4.30 29.32
N PRO A 396 28.62 3.16 29.77
CA PRO A 396 29.70 2.51 29.05
C PRO A 396 29.25 1.83 27.74
N SER A 397 28.02 1.30 27.68
CA SER A 397 27.47 0.66 26.49
C SER A 397 25.94 0.82 26.37
N ILE A 398 25.39 0.38 25.23
CA ILE A 398 23.94 0.33 24.97
C ILE A 398 23.24 -0.61 25.97
N LYS A 399 23.91 -1.65 26.45
CA LYS A 399 23.33 -2.63 27.38
C LYS A 399 22.93 -1.97 28.70
N GLU A 400 23.75 -1.10 29.24
CA GLU A 400 23.42 -0.37 30.48
C GLU A 400 22.27 0.61 30.24
N VAL A 401 22.15 1.20 29.05
CA VAL A 401 20.98 2.04 28.70
C VAL A 401 19.70 1.21 28.73
N SER A 402 19.71 -0.02 28.20
CA SER A 402 18.54 -0.91 28.20
C SER A 402 18.07 -1.35 29.59
N GLN A 403 18.94 -1.24 30.59
CA GLN A 403 18.62 -1.51 31.99
C GLN A 403 17.99 -0.31 32.68
N LEU A 404 18.08 0.88 32.10
CA LEU A 404 17.36 2.05 32.58
C LEU A 404 15.87 1.92 32.26
N LYS A 405 15.04 2.40 33.19
CA LYS A 405 13.62 2.60 32.92
C LYS A 405 13.45 3.84 32.04
N ALA A 406 13.49 3.66 30.71
CA ALA A 406 13.41 4.76 29.75
C ALA A 406 12.23 5.71 30.01
N LEU A 407 11.07 5.17 30.41
CA LEU A 407 9.89 5.97 30.76
C LEU A 407 10.13 6.93 31.94
N ASP A 408 10.90 6.51 32.95
CA ASP A 408 11.23 7.36 34.10
C ASP A 408 12.16 8.50 33.68
N LEU A 409 13.07 8.24 32.74
CA LEU A 409 13.93 9.28 32.16
C LEU A 409 13.12 10.29 31.34
N LEU A 410 12.16 9.82 30.53
CA LEU A 410 11.28 10.68 29.75
C LEU A 410 10.40 11.57 30.65
N LYS A 411 9.90 11.04 31.78
CA LYS A 411 9.16 11.82 32.80
C LYS A 411 10.00 12.93 33.44
N LEU A 412 11.33 12.79 33.43
CA LEU A 412 12.28 13.83 33.87
C LEU A 412 12.72 14.75 32.71
N GLY A 413 12.19 14.52 31.50
CA GLY A 413 12.49 15.29 30.30
C GLY A 413 13.75 14.86 29.55
N PHE A 414 14.38 13.73 29.92
CA PHE A 414 15.55 13.21 29.21
C PHE A 414 15.14 12.37 28.01
N THR A 415 15.56 12.79 26.82
CA THR A 415 15.26 12.07 25.56
C THR A 415 16.51 11.46 24.91
N TYR A 416 17.68 11.74 25.48
CA TYR A 416 18.98 11.26 25.02
C TYR A 416 19.79 10.68 26.18
N VAL A 417 20.51 9.57 25.92
CA VAL A 417 21.54 9.02 26.82
C VAL A 417 22.86 8.93 26.07
N ARG A 418 23.92 9.43 26.71
CA ARG A 418 25.27 9.39 26.15
C ARG A 418 25.93 8.04 26.43
N VAL A 419 26.56 7.47 25.41
CA VAL A 419 27.24 6.18 25.50
C VAL A 419 28.69 6.31 25.00
N GLU A 420 29.65 5.79 25.76
CA GLU A 420 31.07 5.76 25.38
C GLU A 420 31.31 4.86 24.17
N ASN A 421 30.82 3.62 24.24
CA ASN A 421 31.09 2.59 23.22
C ASN A 421 29.80 2.20 22.48
N ILE A 422 29.64 2.76 21.27
CA ILE A 422 28.53 2.42 20.37
C ILE A 422 29.08 1.47 19.29
N PRO A 423 28.59 0.22 19.19
CA PRO A 423 29.00 -0.72 18.14
C PRO A 423 28.80 -0.12 16.74
N LYS A 424 29.73 -0.37 15.81
CA LYS A 424 29.57 0.04 14.40
C LYS A 424 28.38 -0.67 13.77
N GLY A 425 27.69 -0.01 12.83
CA GLY A 425 26.57 -0.59 12.08
C GLY A 425 25.21 -0.60 12.82
N VAL A 426 25.16 -0.25 14.10
CA VAL A 426 23.89 -0.14 14.85
C VAL A 426 23.40 1.31 14.81
N ASN A 427 22.23 1.58 14.25
CA ASN A 427 21.73 2.95 14.04
C ASN A 427 20.42 3.27 14.77
N HIS A 428 19.83 2.28 15.45
CA HIS A 428 18.59 2.43 16.19
C HIS A 428 18.54 1.46 17.38
N VAL A 429 17.63 1.72 18.32
CA VAL A 429 17.28 0.85 19.46
C VAL A 429 15.77 0.73 19.59
N THR A 430 15.30 -0.30 20.28
CA THR A 430 13.87 -0.63 20.45
C THR A 430 13.28 -0.14 21.77
N PHE A 431 14.02 0.61 22.57
CA PHE A 431 13.51 1.28 23.77
C PHE A 431 13.42 2.80 23.53
N PRO A 432 12.50 3.51 24.22
CA PRO A 432 12.10 4.88 23.86
C PRO A 432 13.04 5.97 24.35
N ILE A 433 14.34 5.83 24.09
CA ILE A 433 15.30 6.90 24.35
C ILE A 433 16.40 6.87 23.29
N ASN A 434 16.74 8.04 22.74
CA ASN A 434 17.80 8.13 21.75
C ASN A 434 19.16 7.91 22.42
N ILE A 435 20.09 7.32 21.69
CA ILE A 435 21.48 7.17 22.12
C ILE A 435 22.32 8.16 21.34
N ILE A 436 23.24 8.82 22.03
CA ILE A 436 24.17 9.75 21.42
C ILE A 436 25.62 9.33 21.72
N GLY A 437 26.49 9.44 20.70
CA GLY A 437 27.92 9.17 20.84
C GLY A 437 28.61 10.12 21.81
N LYS A 438 29.78 9.76 22.33
CA LYS A 438 30.54 10.56 23.30
C LYS A 438 30.66 12.04 22.92
N ASP A 439 31.03 12.31 21.67
CA ASP A 439 31.30 13.66 21.17
C ASP A 439 30.09 14.31 20.49
N TYR A 440 28.96 13.61 20.40
CA TYR A 440 27.75 14.11 19.77
C TYR A 440 27.14 15.25 20.60
N LYS A 441 27.07 16.43 19.99
CA LYS A 441 26.42 17.61 20.56
C LYS A 441 24.95 17.66 20.13
N VAL A 442 24.05 17.51 21.10
CA VAL A 442 22.62 17.71 20.84
C VAL A 442 22.40 19.20 20.52
N PRO A 443 21.86 19.53 19.33
CA PRO A 443 21.64 20.91 18.96
C PRO A 443 20.58 21.56 19.86
N GLU A 444 20.66 22.88 20.01
CA GLU A 444 19.58 23.66 20.63
C GLU A 444 18.25 23.35 19.92
N PHE A 445 17.20 23.10 20.70
CA PHE A 445 15.90 22.76 20.15
C PHE A 445 15.28 23.95 19.42
N LYS A 446 15.16 23.81 18.10
CA LYS A 446 14.47 24.75 17.23
C LYS A 446 13.51 24.00 16.34
N MET A 447 12.20 24.20 16.57
CA MET A 447 11.16 23.57 15.78
C MET A 447 11.18 24.15 14.36
N ARG A 448 11.44 23.28 13.38
CA ARG A 448 11.46 23.62 11.94
C ARG A 448 11.26 22.36 11.11
N VAL A 449 10.82 22.51 9.87
CA VAL A 449 10.78 21.43 8.88
C VAL A 449 12.18 20.81 8.71
N GLY A 450 12.22 19.49 8.60
CA GLY A 450 13.42 18.69 8.39
C GLY A 450 14.15 18.23 9.66
N VAL A 451 13.73 18.66 10.87
CA VAL A 451 14.34 18.16 12.12
C VAL A 451 13.82 16.77 12.46
N ILE A 452 14.65 16.01 13.19
CA ILE A 452 14.22 14.77 13.84
C ILE A 452 13.35 15.16 15.04
N PRO A 453 12.08 14.76 15.08
CA PRO A 453 11.17 15.13 16.17
C PRO A 453 11.52 14.37 17.46
N ASN A 454 12.23 15.08 18.35
CA ASN A 454 12.65 14.64 19.68
C ASN A 454 12.38 15.75 20.69
N PHE A 455 11.21 15.74 21.32
CA PHE A 455 10.79 16.77 22.26
C PHE A 455 9.77 16.24 23.27
N ILE A 456 9.57 17.01 24.33
CA ILE A 456 8.59 16.76 25.38
C ILE A 456 7.43 17.73 25.19
N LEU A 457 6.21 17.24 25.40
CA LEU A 457 5.03 18.08 25.55
C LEU A 457 4.77 18.23 27.05
N GLU A 458 4.95 19.45 27.54
CA GLU A 458 4.75 19.79 28.94
C GLU A 458 3.38 20.43 29.15
N GLN A 459 2.68 20.00 30.20
CA GLN A 459 1.47 20.65 30.69
C GLN A 459 1.80 21.29 32.03
N GLN A 460 1.61 22.61 32.14
CA GLN A 460 1.96 23.34 33.38
C GLN A 460 3.42 23.09 33.83
N GLY A 461 4.34 22.96 32.87
CA GLY A 461 5.77 22.70 33.12
C GLY A 461 6.10 21.25 33.54
N GLN A 462 5.14 20.33 33.48
CA GLN A 462 5.35 18.92 33.76
C GLN A 462 5.27 18.07 32.48
N PRO A 463 6.24 17.18 32.19
CA PRO A 463 6.18 16.27 31.05
C PRO A 463 4.91 15.40 31.07
N ARG A 464 4.12 15.46 29.99
CA ARG A 464 2.90 14.65 29.82
C ARG A 464 3.01 13.66 28.67
N TYR A 465 3.61 14.09 27.56
CA TYR A 465 3.92 13.24 26.41
C TYR A 465 5.38 13.42 26.01
N ALA A 466 5.95 12.39 25.41
CA ALA A 466 7.21 12.50 24.67
C ALA A 466 6.97 12.19 23.21
N VAL A 467 7.66 12.92 22.33
CA VAL A 467 7.82 12.56 20.93
C VAL A 467 9.26 12.12 20.75
N ILE A 468 9.48 10.83 20.49
CA ILE A 468 10.81 10.24 20.31
C ILE A 468 10.89 9.67 18.92
N ASN A 469 11.78 10.22 18.09
CA ASN A 469 11.89 9.86 16.68
C ASN A 469 10.51 9.84 16.00
N GLY A 470 9.66 10.83 16.29
CA GLY A 470 8.34 10.99 15.66
C GLY A 470 7.24 10.04 16.14
N PHE A 471 7.52 9.23 17.17
CA PHE A 471 6.54 8.40 17.84
C PHE A 471 6.04 9.12 19.10
N LEU A 472 4.72 9.22 19.24
CA LEU A 472 4.09 9.77 20.44
C LEU A 472 4.06 8.70 21.55
N ILE A 473 4.38 9.12 22.77
CA ILE A 473 4.38 8.28 23.96
C ILE A 473 3.65 9.03 25.06
N ASP A 474 2.59 8.42 25.59
CA ASP A 474 1.90 8.91 26.79
C ASP A 474 2.76 8.59 28.02
N LEU A 475 3.25 9.61 28.73
CA LEU A 475 4.15 9.40 29.87
C LEU A 475 3.40 8.94 31.14
N LYS A 476 2.08 9.05 31.19
CA LYS A 476 1.27 8.59 32.31
C LYS A 476 1.00 7.09 32.21
N SER A 477 0.53 6.61 31.06
CA SER A 477 0.23 5.19 30.83
C SER A 477 1.43 4.39 30.34
N GLY A 478 2.41 5.04 29.68
CA GLY A 478 3.49 4.38 28.96
C GLY A 478 3.06 3.84 27.59
N GLU A 479 1.81 4.07 27.18
CA GLU A 479 1.26 3.60 25.91
C GLU A 479 1.71 4.50 24.74
N GLY A 480 1.73 3.91 23.54
CA GLY A 480 2.06 4.58 22.29
C GLY A 480 2.48 3.58 21.22
N ASN A 481 2.48 4.00 19.95
CA ASN A 481 2.90 3.17 18.82
C ASN A 481 4.42 3.25 18.59
N PHE A 482 5.21 3.28 19.66
CA PHE A 482 6.66 3.42 19.57
C PHE A 482 7.32 2.21 18.91
N LYS A 483 8.14 2.44 17.89
CA LYS A 483 8.88 1.39 17.18
C LYS A 483 10.37 1.42 17.49
N ASN A 484 11.01 2.57 17.31
CA ASN A 484 12.44 2.71 17.54
C ASN A 484 12.87 4.15 17.86
N ALA A 485 13.95 4.25 18.63
CA ALA A 485 14.72 5.47 18.82
C ALA A 485 16.02 5.39 18.02
N LEU A 486 16.68 6.52 17.81
CA LEU A 486 17.87 6.61 16.96
C LEU A 486 19.16 6.54 17.79
N ILE A 487 20.21 6.06 17.13
CA ILE A 487 21.59 6.21 17.58
C ILE A 487 22.25 7.30 16.72
N LEU A 488 22.61 8.42 17.35
CA LEU A 488 23.21 9.58 16.69
C LEU A 488 24.69 9.65 17.08
N ARG A 489 25.58 9.70 16.09
CA ARG A 489 27.03 9.69 16.30
C ARG A 489 27.65 11.02 15.94
#